data_AF-A0AAJ1AJL5-F1
#
_entry.id   AF-A0AAJ1AJL5-F1
#
_cell.length_a   1.000
_cell.length_b   1.000
_cell.length_c   1.000
_cell.angle_alpha   90.00
_cell.angle_beta   90.00
_cell.angle_gamma   90.00
#
_symmetry.space_group_name_H-M   'P 1'
#
loop_
_entity.id
_entity.type
_entity.pdbx_description
1 polymer ?
#
loop_
_entity_poly.entity_id
_entity_poly.type
_entity_poly.pdbx_seq_one_letter_code
_entity_poly.pdbx_strand_id
1 'polypeptide(L)' 'MIEQVLLFCRTPRKAIEIRELLGLKHRETFTENYLRPLIEAGLLALTIPDKPRSRLQRYKTTEAGLAVLQKMERE' A
#
# COMPACT_ATOMS: atom_id res chain seq x y z
N MET A 1 -7.43 -7.51 -5.17
CA MET A 1 -6.64 -7.23 -3.95
C MET A 1 -5.74 -6.01 -4.11
N ILE A 2 -4.86 -5.96 -5.12
CA ILE A 2 -3.97 -4.80 -5.37
C ILE A 2 -4.78 -3.50 -5.53
N GLU A 3 -5.79 -3.51 -6.39
CA GLU A 3 -6.69 -2.38 -6.63
C GLU A 3 -7.28 -1.81 -5.32
N GLN A 4 -7.85 -2.66 -4.47
CA GLN A 4 -8.43 -2.25 -3.18
C GLN A 4 -7.40 -1.56 -2.27
N VAL A 5 -6.16 -2.06 -2.23
CA VAL A 5 -5.08 -1.43 -1.46
C VAL A 5 -4.73 -0.06 -2.04
N LEU A 6 -4.60 0.05 -3.37
CA LEU A 6 -4.28 1.31 -4.04
C LEU A 6 -5.41 2.35 -3.88
N LEU A 7 -6.68 1.93 -3.92
CA LEU A 7 -7.82 2.79 -3.65
C LEU A 7 -7.82 3.27 -2.19
N PHE A 8 -7.64 2.36 -1.24
CA PHE A 8 -7.65 2.68 0.19
C PHE A 8 -6.48 3.60 0.59
N CYS A 9 -5.31 3.40 -0.02
CA CYS A 9 -4.10 4.19 0.20
C CYS A 9 -4.05 5.50 -0.62
N ARG A 10 -5.12 5.90 -1.33
CA ARG A 10 -5.19 7.26 -1.93
C ARG A 10 -4.97 8.36 -0.88
N THR A 11 -5.39 8.08 0.36
CA THR A 11 -5.00 8.84 1.56
C THR A 11 -3.96 8.04 2.36
N PRO A 12 -3.06 8.68 3.12
CA PRO A 12 -2.07 7.95 3.91
C PRO A 12 -2.71 7.01 4.95
N ARG A 13 -2.34 5.72 4.89
CA ARG A 13 -2.85 4.66 5.80
C ARG A 13 -1.74 3.95 6.55
N LYS A 14 -2.01 3.46 7.76
CA LYS A 14 -1.08 2.60 8.50
C LYS A 14 -1.10 1.19 7.90
N ALA A 15 0.03 0.49 8.01
CA ALA A 15 0.15 -0.92 7.62
C ALA A 15 -0.93 -1.82 8.28
N ILE A 16 -1.31 -1.52 9.53
CA ILE A 16 -2.34 -2.29 10.24
C ILE A 16 -3.73 -2.13 9.59
N GLU A 17 -4.10 -0.92 9.19
CA GLU A 17 -5.39 -0.64 8.53
C GLU A 17 -5.45 -1.35 7.17
N ILE A 18 -4.35 -1.36 6.42
CA ILE A 18 -4.26 -2.03 5.12
C ILE A 18 -4.37 -3.55 5.29
N ARG A 19 -3.71 -4.11 6.32
CA ARG A 19 -3.79 -5.54 6.64
C ARG A 19 -5.20 -5.95 7.04
N GLU A 20 -5.87 -5.13 7.85
CA GLU A 20 -7.26 -5.33 8.28
C GLU A 20 -8.22 -5.28 7.10
N LEU A 21 -8.04 -4.33 6.16
CA LEU A 21 -8.80 -4.26 4.92
C LEU A 21 -8.71 -5.57 4.12
N LEU A 22 -7.51 -6.18 4.06
CA LEU A 22 -7.28 -7.43 3.35
C LEU A 22 -7.73 -8.68 4.14
N GLY A 23 -8.22 -8.52 5.37
CA GLY A 23 -8.62 -9.65 6.22
C GLY A 23 -7.46 -10.56 6.64
N LEU A 24 -6.21 -10.09 6.56
CA LEU A 24 -5.02 -10.90 6.80
C LEU A 24 -4.67 -10.96 8.28
N LYS A 25 -4.57 -12.15 8.85
CA LYS A 25 -4.20 -12.34 10.26
C LYS A 25 -2.71 -12.12 10.52
N HIS A 26 -1.85 -12.58 9.63
CA HIS A 26 -0.39 -12.60 9.83
C HIS A 26 0.30 -11.38 9.23
N ARG A 27 1.07 -10.67 10.06
CA ARG A 27 1.81 -9.46 9.66
C ARG A 27 2.90 -9.75 8.62
N GLU A 28 3.65 -10.83 8.80
CA GLU A 28 4.76 -11.20 7.91
C GLU A 28 4.25 -11.51 6.50
N THR A 29 3.23 -12.37 6.41
CA THR A 29 2.55 -12.68 5.14
C THR A 29 2.00 -11.44 4.46
N PHE A 30 1.39 -10.52 5.20
CA PHE A 30 0.94 -9.24 4.65
C PHE A 30 2.12 -8.40 4.12
N THR A 31 3.22 -8.34 4.86
CA THR A 31 4.36 -7.49 4.51
C THR A 31 5.06 -8.01 3.27
N GLU A 32 5.44 -9.29 3.24
CA GLU A 32 6.21 -9.88 2.14
C GLU A 32 5.38 -10.09 0.87
N ASN A 33 4.09 -10.42 0.98
CA ASN A 33 3.29 -10.76 -0.20
C ASN A 33 2.46 -9.59 -0.74
N TYR A 34 2.27 -8.51 0.03
CA TYR A 34 1.42 -7.39 -0.38
C TYR A 34 2.12 -6.04 -0.23
N LEU A 35 2.53 -5.68 0.98
CA LEU A 35 3.03 -4.33 1.22
C LEU A 35 4.35 -4.06 0.50
N ARG A 36 5.33 -4.94 0.66
CA ARG A 36 6.67 -4.80 0.10
C ARG A 36 6.66 -4.87 -1.43
N PRO A 37 5.99 -5.83 -2.09
CA PRO A 37 5.88 -5.84 -3.55
C PRO A 37 5.27 -4.57 -4.14
N LEU A 38 4.26 -3.99 -3.49
CA LEU A 38 3.65 -2.74 -3.95
C LEU A 38 4.57 -1.53 -3.79
N ILE A 39 5.43 -1.52 -2.77
CA ILE A 39 6.44 -0.48 -2.57
C ILE A 39 7.59 -0.64 -3.57
N GLU A 40 8.09 -1.86 -3.78
CA GLU A 40 9.15 -2.17 -4.74
C GLU A 40 8.71 -1.90 -6.18
N ALA A 41 7.45 -2.16 -6.51
CA ALA A 41 6.84 -1.78 -7.79
C ALA A 41 6.58 -0.27 -7.92
N GLY A 42 6.88 0.53 -6.89
CA GLY A 42 6.67 1.97 -6.87
C GLY A 42 5.20 2.40 -6.86
N LEU A 43 4.26 1.49 -6.58
CA LEU A 43 2.81 1.76 -6.55
C LEU A 43 2.36 2.35 -5.21
N LEU A 44 3.08 2.00 -4.14
CA LEU A 44 2.97 2.61 -2.82
C LEU A 44 4.29 3.27 -2.42
N ALA A 45 4.21 4.34 -1.64
CA ALA A 45 5.35 5.00 -1.04
C ALA A 45 5.20 5.16 0.47
N LEU A 46 6.35 5.19 1.15
CA LEU A 46 6.46 5.56 2.55
C LEU A 46 6.24 7.07 2.72
N THR A 47 5.48 7.48 3.73
CA THR A 47 5.34 8.91 4.05
C THR A 47 6.53 9.48 4.85
N ILE A 48 7.31 8.63 5.52
CA ILE A 48 8.52 9.02 6.27
C ILE A 48 9.68 8.09 5.84
N PRO A 49 10.25 8.30 4.64
CA PRO A 49 11.26 7.40 4.08
C PRO A 49 12.51 7.27 4.97
N ASP A 50 12.93 8.36 5.65
CA ASP A 50 14.12 8.35 6.51
C ASP A 50 13.94 7.54 7.80
N LYS A 51 12.69 7.26 8.19
CA LYS A 51 12.35 6.52 9.42
C LYS A 51 11.35 5.42 9.12
N PRO A 52 11.74 4.36 8.39
CA PRO A 52 10.81 3.33 7.91
C PRO A 52 10.14 2.55 9.04
N ARG A 53 10.77 2.49 10.22
CA ARG A 53 10.23 1.85 11.44
C ARG A 53 9.45 2.81 12.34
N SER A 54 9.19 4.04 11.91
CA SER A 54 8.45 5.03 12.69
C SER A 54 7.05 4.56 13.05
N ARG A 55 6.60 4.82 14.28
CA ARG A 55 5.21 4.58 14.70
C ARG A 55 4.20 5.45 13.92
N LEU A 56 4.67 6.56 13.36
CA LEU A 56 3.87 7.47 12.53
C LEU A 56 3.94 7.11 11.03
N GLN A 57 4.63 6.03 10.67
CA GLN A 57 4.76 5.58 9.30
C GLN A 57 3.39 5.27 8.69
N ARG A 58 3.16 5.81 7.50
CA ARG A 58 2.00 5.52 6.67
C ARG A 58 2.43 5.23 5.25
N TYR A 59 1.52 4.66 4.48
CA TYR A 59 1.70 4.29 3.08
C TYR A 59 0.67 5.02 2.25
N LYS A 60 1.09 5.54 1.10
CA LYS A 60 0.24 6.27 0.18
C LYS A 60 0.46 5.77 -1.25
N THR A 61 -0.61 5.70 -2.01
CA THR A 61 -0.59 5.43 -3.45
C THR A 61 0.18 6.54 -4.17
N THR A 62 1.10 6.13 -5.03
CA THR A 62 1.92 7.02 -5.85
C THR A 62 1.19 7.36 -7.16
N GLU A 63 1.78 8.24 -7.96
CA GLU A 63 1.31 8.51 -9.32
C GLU A 63 1.29 7.25 -10.19
N ALA A 64 2.31 6.40 -10.07
CA ALA A 64 2.35 5.10 -10.76
C ALA A 64 1.20 4.18 -10.33
N GLY A 65 0.90 4.13 -9.02
CA GLY A 65 -0.24 3.39 -8.48
C GLY A 65 -1.59 3.93 -8.99
N LEU A 66 -1.74 5.25 -9.12
CA LEU A 66 -2.94 5.86 -9.69
C LEU A 66 -3.08 5.56 -11.19
N ALA A 67 -1.98 5.56 -11.94
CA ALA A 67 -2.00 5.19 -13.36
C ALA A 67 -2.41 3.73 -13.57
N VAL A 68 -2.05 2.82 -12.66
CA VAL A 68 -2.54 1.43 -12.67
C VAL A 68 -4.06 1.39 -12.48
N LEU A 69 -4.60 2.12 -11.51
CA LEU A 69 -6.06 2.19 -11.29
C LEU A 69 -6.80 2.73 -12.52
N GLN A 70 -6.28 3.79 -13.15
CA GLN A 70 -6.88 4.36 -14.36
C GLN A 70 -6.86 3.41 -15.56
N LYS A 71 -5.86 2.53 -15.65
CA LYS A 71 -5.81 1.49 -16.68
C LYS A 71 -6.85 0.41 -16.40
N MET A 72 -7.00 0.00 -15.14
CA MET A 72 -7.98 -1.01 -14.73
C MET A 72 -9.43 -0.56 -14.96
N GLU A 73 -9.75 0.73 -14.81
CA GLU A 73 -11.09 1.29 -15.07
C GLU A 73 -11.46 1.33 -16.57
N ARG A 74 -10.50 1.14 -17.48
CA ARG A 74 -10.68 1.26 -18.94
C ARG A 74 -10.78 -0.08 -19.66
N GLU A 75 -10.65 -1.18 -18.92
CA GLU A 75 -10.82 -2.57 -19.39
C GLU A 75 -12.19 -3.11 -18.97
#